data_AF-A0A6A5VUR2-F1
#
_entry.id   AF-A0A6A5VUR2-F1
#
_cell.length_a   1.000
_cell.length_b   1.000
_cell.length_c   1.000
_cell.angle_alpha   90.00
_cell.angle_beta   90.00
_cell.angle_gamma   90.00
#
_symmetry.space_group_name_H-M   'P 1'
#
loop_
_entity.id
_entity.type
_entity.pdbx_description
1 polymer ?
#
loop_
_entity_poly.entity_id
_entity_poly.type
_entity_poly.pdbx_seq_one_letter_code
_entity_poly.pdbx_strand_id
1 'polypeptide(L)'
;MAVKIYGSIQSTCTQRVIFTALELGIDYDLHDINMMNGEHKSASYILAKSAKDSGKTALYFCTNEPVTVDLREQLASIEYSNFDSSMARLGYEKMFKRFMDKGEANDVVVEAATRNLLDALDHFDKVLTNRPYLSDHGFGLLDIYDAPWINFLPTI
;
A
#
# COMPACT_ATOMS: atom_id res chain seq x y z
N MET A 1 15.85 19.05 2.95
CA MET A 1 16.27 18.51 1.63
C MET A 1 15.13 17.61 1.19
N ALA A 2 14.49 17.89 0.06
CA ALA A 2 13.31 17.15 -0.36
C ALA A 2 13.66 15.73 -0.80
N VAL A 3 12.86 14.75 -0.37
CA VAL A 3 12.97 13.35 -0.81
C VAL A 3 12.40 13.24 -2.21
N LYS A 4 13.16 12.66 -3.15
CA LYS A 4 12.69 12.45 -4.51
C LYS A 4 11.88 11.16 -4.60
N ILE A 5 10.63 11.26 -5.04
CA ILE A 5 9.73 10.13 -5.24
C ILE A 5 9.54 9.96 -6.74
N TYR A 6 9.88 8.78 -7.27
CA TYR A 6 9.65 8.43 -8.67
C TYR A 6 8.51 7.42 -8.74
N GLY A 7 7.38 7.81 -9.33
CA GLY A 7 6.21 6.95 -9.39
C GLY A 7 5.02 7.65 -10.01
N SER A 8 3.91 6.93 -10.19
CA SER A 8 2.68 7.52 -10.69
C SER A 8 1.79 7.94 -9.54
N ILE A 9 1.24 9.15 -9.56
CA ILE A 9 0.29 9.60 -8.53
C ILE A 9 -0.97 8.72 -8.42
N GLN A 10 -1.31 8.00 -9.49
CA GLN A 10 -2.44 7.06 -9.52
C GLN A 10 -2.10 5.68 -8.93
N SER A 11 -0.82 5.41 -8.64
CA SER A 11 -0.37 4.13 -8.10
C SER A 11 -0.51 4.09 -6.57
N THR A 12 -1.13 3.05 -6.06
CA THR A 12 -1.30 2.83 -4.60
C THR A 12 0.03 2.84 -3.87
N CYS A 13 1.07 2.23 -4.42
CA CYS A 13 2.38 2.17 -3.77
C CYS A 13 3.09 3.54 -3.75
N THR A 14 2.89 4.40 -4.75
CA THR A 14 3.40 5.79 -4.71
C THR A 14 2.64 6.62 -3.69
N GLN A 15 1.32 6.45 -3.61
CA GLN A 15 0.48 7.11 -2.61
C GLN A 15 0.91 6.75 -1.18
N ARG A 16 1.22 5.48 -0.88
CA ARG A 16 1.74 5.07 0.46
C ARG A 16 2.98 5.85 0.88
N VAL A 17 3.94 6.01 -0.03
CA VAL A 17 5.18 6.76 0.23
C VAL A 17 4.90 8.24 0.46
N ILE A 18 4.00 8.84 -0.34
CA ILE A 18 3.58 10.23 -0.18
C ILE A 18 2.86 10.44 1.15
N PHE A 19 1.90 9.58 1.52
CA PHE A 19 1.22 9.65 2.81
C PHE A 19 2.20 9.56 3.98
N THR A 20 3.19 8.67 3.89
CA THR A 20 4.24 8.55 4.90
C THR A 20 5.09 9.83 4.99
N ALA A 21 5.48 10.41 3.85
CA ALA A 21 6.23 11.66 3.83
C ALA A 21 5.43 12.83 4.43
N LEU A 22 4.14 12.92 4.12
CA LEU A 22 3.23 13.91 4.67
C LEU A 22 3.08 13.78 6.19
N GLU A 23 2.86 12.56 6.69
CA GLU A 23 2.70 12.28 8.12
C GLU A 23 3.97 12.63 8.91
N LEU A 24 5.14 12.39 8.32
CA LEU A 24 6.43 12.70 8.94
C LEU A 24 6.85 14.18 8.77
N GLY A 25 6.06 14.99 8.06
CA GLY A 25 6.42 16.39 7.75
C GLY A 25 7.67 16.50 6.87
N ILE A 26 7.94 15.51 6.02
CA ILE A 26 9.09 15.47 5.12
C ILE A 26 8.69 16.09 3.78
N ASP A 27 9.42 17.14 3.39
CA ASP A 27 9.32 17.69 2.04
C ASP A 27 9.66 16.61 1.00
N TYR A 28 8.84 16.51 -0.05
CA TYR A 28 9.08 15.58 -1.15
C TYR A 28 8.94 16.27 -2.51
N ASP A 29 9.63 15.71 -3.50
CA ASP A 29 9.56 16.09 -4.90
C ASP A 29 9.07 14.88 -5.72
N LEU A 30 7.87 14.97 -6.29
CA LEU A 30 7.26 13.88 -7.06
C LEU A 30 7.64 14.02 -8.54
N HIS A 31 8.46 13.09 -9.02
CA HIS A 31 8.67 12.86 -10.45
C HIS A 31 7.59 11.89 -10.95
N ASP A 32 6.49 12.46 -11.46
CA ASP A 32 5.35 11.67 -11.96
C ASP A 32 5.76 10.85 -13.20
N ILE A 33 5.45 9.56 -13.16
CA ILE A 33 5.78 8.59 -14.19
C ILE A 33 4.51 8.17 -14.93
N ASN A 34 4.46 8.44 -16.23
CA ASN A 34 3.34 8.02 -17.05
C ASN A 34 3.43 6.52 -17.35
N MET A 35 2.67 5.74 -16.59
CA MET A 35 2.65 4.29 -16.76
C MET A 35 2.01 3.85 -18.08
N MET A 36 1.04 4.61 -18.60
CA MET A 36 0.36 4.31 -19.86
C MET A 36 1.31 4.41 -21.06
N ASN A 37 2.21 5.39 -21.03
CA ASN A 37 3.27 5.55 -22.03
C ASN A 37 4.45 4.57 -21.83
N GLY A 38 4.39 3.71 -20.80
CA GLY A 38 5.45 2.74 -20.53
C GLY A 38 6.71 3.35 -19.91
N GLU A 39 6.67 4.56 -19.36
CA GLU A 39 7.85 5.24 -18.81
C GLU A 39 8.48 4.50 -17.63
N HIS A 40 7.68 3.71 -16.91
CA HIS A 40 8.12 2.78 -15.86
C HIS A 40 9.01 1.63 -16.37
N LYS A 41 9.17 1.48 -17.69
CA LYS A 41 10.08 0.54 -18.34
C LYS A 41 11.31 1.22 -18.95
N SER A 42 11.38 2.55 -18.89
CA SER A 42 12.53 3.32 -19.39
C SER A 42 13.80 2.99 -18.60
N ALA A 43 14.95 3.07 -19.27
CA ALA A 43 16.24 2.88 -18.60
C ALA A 43 16.46 3.90 -17.47
N SER A 44 16.00 5.15 -17.64
CA SER A 44 16.08 6.20 -16.62
C SER A 44 15.30 5.85 -15.35
N TYR A 45 14.08 5.32 -15.49
CA TYR A 45 13.27 4.90 -14.35
C TYR A 45 13.86 3.66 -13.65
N ILE A 46 14.31 2.67 -14.41
CA ILE A 46 14.94 1.46 -13.85
C ILE A 46 16.20 1.82 -13.06
N LEU A 47 17.03 2.71 -13.61
CA LEU A 47 18.23 3.21 -12.92
C LEU A 47 17.87 3.98 -11.65
N ALA A 48 16.84 4.83 -11.68
CA ALA A 48 16.35 5.53 -10.49
C ALA A 48 15.83 4.57 -9.42
N LYS A 49 15.10 3.52 -9.79
CA LYS A 49 14.60 2.49 -8.87
C LYS A 49 15.72 1.62 -8.28
N SER A 50 16.77 1.36 -9.05
CA SER A 50 17.92 0.55 -8.63
C SER A 50 19.02 1.37 -7.96
N ALA A 51 18.94 2.70 -8.00
CA ALA A 51 19.87 3.56 -7.29
C ALA A 51 19.76 3.25 -5.79
N LYS A 52 20.82 2.66 -5.23
CA LYS A 52 20.94 2.50 -3.78
C LYS A 52 20.90 3.90 -3.18
N ASP A 53 19.92 4.13 -2.32
CA ASP A 53 19.89 5.33 -1.49
C ASP A 53 21.25 5.46 -0.78
N SER A 54 21.85 6.64 -0.86
CA SER A 54 23.21 6.95 -0.39
C SER A 54 23.35 6.95 1.14
N GLY A 55 22.50 6.18 1.83
CA GLY A 55 22.46 6.06 3.26
C GLY A 55 21.83 7.28 3.91
N LYS A 56 20.50 7.27 4.10
CA LYS A 56 19.81 7.72 5.33
C LYS A 56 18.30 7.75 5.09
N THR A 57 17.64 6.60 5.10
CA THR A 57 16.27 6.53 5.66
C THR A 57 15.97 5.11 6.14
N ALA A 58 16.57 4.73 7.27
CA ALA A 58 16.05 3.61 8.03
C ALA A 58 14.79 4.12 8.76
N LEU A 59 13.61 3.91 8.17
CA LEU A 59 12.33 4.10 8.86
C LEU A 59 12.16 2.96 9.88
N TYR A 60 12.88 3.07 11.00
CA TYR A 60 12.61 2.25 12.17
C TYR A 60 11.43 2.88 12.91
N PHE A 61 10.22 2.37 12.68
CA PHE A 61 9.10 2.64 13.56
C PHE A 61 9.26 1.78 14.83
N CYS A 62 10.09 2.25 15.75
CA CYS A 62 10.04 1.81 17.15
C CYS A 62 9.68 3.01 17.99
N THR A 63 8.39 3.14 18.35
CA THR A 63 8.02 3.93 19.52
C THR A 63 8.71 3.31 20.73
N ASN A 64 9.28 4.13 21.61
CA ASN A 64 10.05 3.69 22.78
C ASN A 64 9.16 3.08 23.90
N GLU A 65 8.00 2.54 23.56
CA GLU A 65 7.07 1.90 24.50
C GLU A 65 7.00 0.40 24.20
N PRO A 66 7.13 -0.46 25.23
CA PRO A 66 7.08 -1.91 25.07
C PRO A 66 5.64 -2.37 24.88
N VAL A 67 5.05 -2.06 23.73
CA VAL A 67 3.84 -2.73 23.23
C VAL A 67 4.29 -3.84 22.28
N THR A 68 3.72 -5.03 22.47
CA THR A 68 4.12 -6.34 21.88
C THR A 68 4.47 -6.27 20.39
N VAL A 69 5.77 -6.24 20.08
CA VAL A 69 6.33 -6.37 18.72
C VAL A 69 5.61 -7.46 17.92
N ASP A 70 5.28 -8.57 18.59
CA ASP A 70 4.60 -9.73 18.02
C ASP A 70 3.26 -9.41 17.33
N LEU A 71 2.40 -8.57 17.93
CA LEU A 71 1.09 -8.27 17.37
C LEU A 71 1.17 -7.31 16.18
N ARG A 72 2.11 -6.37 16.22
CA ARG A 72 2.35 -5.43 15.11
C ARG A 72 2.91 -6.15 13.90
N GLU A 73 3.91 -7.01 14.09
CA GLU A 73 4.49 -7.83 13.02
C GLU A 73 3.44 -8.81 12.45
N GLN A 74 2.60 -9.38 13.30
CA GLN A 74 1.48 -10.20 12.85
C GLN A 74 0.51 -9.41 11.97
N LEU A 75 0.11 -8.21 12.39
CA LEU A 75 -0.81 -7.37 11.61
C LEU A 75 -0.18 -6.90 10.30
N ALA A 76 1.10 -6.52 10.31
CA ALA A 76 1.85 -6.19 9.10
C ALA A 76 1.89 -7.37 8.12
N SER A 77 2.09 -8.58 8.63
CA SER A 77 2.10 -9.79 7.82
C SER A 77 0.73 -10.08 7.20
N ILE A 78 -0.35 -9.91 7.98
CA ILE A 78 -1.73 -10.09 7.50
C ILE A 78 -2.09 -9.00 6.48
N GLU A 79 -1.74 -7.75 6.73
CA GLU A 79 -1.95 -6.64 5.79
C GLU A 79 -1.27 -6.95 4.46
N TYR A 80 0.04 -7.22 4.48
CA TYR A 80 0.80 -7.45 3.27
C TYR A 80 0.39 -8.73 2.53
N SER A 81 0.21 -9.83 3.26
CA SER A 81 0.00 -11.16 2.66
C SER A 81 -1.44 -11.42 2.29
N ASN A 82 -2.41 -10.85 3.02
CA ASN A 82 -3.83 -11.16 2.84
C ASN A 82 -4.60 -9.93 2.33
N PHE A 83 -4.48 -8.77 2.98
CA PHE A 83 -5.26 -7.58 2.61
C PHE A 83 -4.79 -6.97 1.29
N ASP A 84 -3.55 -6.48 1.20
CA ASP A 84 -2.98 -5.84 -0.01
C ASP A 84 -2.99 -6.81 -1.20
N SER A 85 -2.65 -8.09 -0.96
CA SER A 85 -2.66 -9.10 -2.02
C SER A 85 -4.07 -9.37 -2.58
N SER A 86 -5.10 -9.37 -1.73
CA SER A 86 -6.48 -9.57 -2.16
C SER A 86 -7.04 -8.32 -2.84
N MET A 87 -6.76 -7.13 -2.30
CA MET A 87 -7.14 -5.85 -2.89
C MET A 87 -6.50 -5.66 -4.26
N ALA A 88 -5.22 -5.98 -4.41
CA ALA A 88 -4.52 -5.93 -5.69
C ALA A 88 -5.12 -6.89 -6.73
N ARG A 89 -5.50 -8.10 -6.32
CA ARG A 89 -6.16 -9.07 -7.20
C ARG A 89 -7.54 -8.60 -7.64
N LEU A 90 -8.36 -8.14 -6.69
CA LEU A 90 -9.70 -7.64 -6.98
C LEU A 90 -9.64 -6.39 -7.87
N GLY A 91 -8.74 -5.44 -7.57
CA GLY A 91 -8.49 -4.28 -8.40
C GLY A 91 -8.01 -4.65 -9.80
N TYR A 92 -7.14 -5.65 -9.93
CA TYR A 92 -6.71 -6.15 -11.25
C TYR A 92 -7.89 -6.70 -12.06
N GLU A 93 -8.66 -7.59 -11.45
CA GLU A 93 -9.78 -8.28 -12.09
C GLU A 93 -10.92 -7.33 -12.47
N LYS A 94 -11.37 -6.47 -11.54
CA LYS A 94 -12.58 -5.64 -11.73
C LYS A 94 -12.31 -4.28 -12.37
N MET A 95 -11.12 -3.71 -12.18
CA MET A 95 -10.79 -2.37 -12.66
C MET A 95 -9.73 -2.40 -13.77
N PHE A 96 -8.54 -2.97 -13.52
CA PHE A 96 -7.44 -2.86 -14.49
C PHE A 96 -7.65 -3.65 -15.77
N LYS A 97 -8.29 -4.84 -15.73
CA LYS A 97 -8.58 -5.60 -16.95
C LYS A 97 -9.45 -4.82 -17.93
N ARG A 98 -10.51 -4.17 -17.42
CA ARG A 98 -11.41 -3.30 -18.20
C ARG A 98 -10.64 -2.11 -18.78
N PHE A 99 -9.77 -1.50 -17.98
CA PHE A 99 -8.96 -0.36 -18.42
C PHE A 99 -7.89 -0.74 -19.45
N MET A 100 -7.37 -1.97 -19.41
CA MET A 100 -6.32 -2.46 -20.30
C MET A 100 -6.85 -3.29 -21.49
N ASP A 101 -8.16 -3.35 -21.70
CA ASP A 101 -8.81 -4.19 -22.73
C ASP A 101 -8.35 -5.67 -22.68
N LYS A 102 -8.16 -6.20 -21.47
CA LYS A 102 -7.69 -7.58 -21.23
C LYS A 102 -8.81 -8.60 -21.02
N GLY A 103 -10.05 -8.21 -21.33
CA GLY A 103 -11.25 -9.02 -21.16
C GLY A 103 -11.90 -8.88 -19.79
N GLU A 104 -12.89 -9.74 -19.54
CA GLU A 104 -13.72 -9.71 -18.33
C GLU A 104 -13.01 -10.28 -17.09
N ALA A 105 -13.56 -9.93 -15.92
CA ALA A 105 -13.11 -10.48 -14.64
C ALA A 105 -13.30 -12.00 -14.60
N ASN A 106 -12.38 -12.69 -13.92
CA ASN A 106 -12.51 -14.12 -13.65
C ASN A 106 -13.21 -14.32 -12.30
N ASP A 107 -14.45 -14.80 -12.34
CA ASP A 107 -15.29 -14.97 -11.16
C ASP A 107 -14.64 -15.86 -10.08
N VAL A 108 -13.92 -16.92 -10.47
CA VAL A 108 -13.24 -17.81 -9.52
C VAL A 108 -12.13 -17.07 -8.75
N VAL A 109 -11.38 -16.20 -9.45
CA VAL A 109 -10.33 -15.38 -8.84
C VAL A 109 -10.95 -14.31 -7.94
N VAL A 110 -12.03 -13.68 -8.40
CA VAL A 110 -12.76 -12.66 -7.65
C VAL A 110 -13.35 -13.25 -6.37
N GLU A 111 -14.01 -14.39 -6.42
CA GLU A 111 -14.59 -15.05 -5.25
C GLU A 111 -13.51 -15.47 -4.24
N ALA A 112 -12.38 -16.02 -4.71
CA ALA A 112 -11.27 -16.39 -3.85
C ALA A 112 -10.64 -15.16 -3.17
N ALA A 113 -10.38 -14.09 -3.93
CA ALA A 113 -9.80 -12.87 -3.39
C ALA A 113 -10.79 -12.13 -2.45
N THR A 114 -12.09 -12.15 -2.75
CA THR A 114 -13.12 -11.59 -1.86
C THR A 114 -13.15 -12.31 -0.52
N ARG A 115 -13.10 -13.65 -0.52
CA ARG A 115 -13.06 -14.42 0.73
C ARG A 115 -11.83 -14.08 1.57
N ASN A 116 -10.65 -14.06 0.96
CA ASN A 116 -9.42 -13.71 1.67
C ASN A 116 -9.44 -12.27 2.22
N LEU A 117 -10.03 -11.34 1.48
CA LEU A 117 -10.21 -9.96 1.93
C LEU A 117 -11.14 -9.90 3.15
N LEU A 118 -12.29 -10.60 3.11
CA LEU A 118 -13.21 -10.66 4.23
C LEU A 118 -12.56 -11.28 5.47
N ASP A 119 -11.79 -12.35 5.32
CA ASP A 119 -11.06 -12.97 6.43
C ASP A 119 -10.05 -11.99 7.07
N ALA A 120 -9.37 -11.17 6.27
CA ALA A 120 -8.45 -10.14 6.75
C ALA A 120 -9.21 -9.02 7.48
N LEU A 121 -10.32 -8.55 6.90
CA LEU A 121 -11.18 -7.52 7.51
C LEU A 121 -11.80 -7.99 8.83
N ASP A 122 -12.22 -9.25 8.93
CA ASP A 122 -12.72 -9.85 10.17
C ASP A 122 -11.65 -9.89 11.25
N HIS A 123 -10.37 -10.07 10.88
CA HIS A 123 -9.26 -9.96 11.81
C HIS A 123 -9.04 -8.52 12.28
N PHE A 124 -9.08 -7.56 11.35
CA PHE A 124 -8.95 -6.14 11.65
C PHE A 124 -10.08 -5.65 12.55
N ASP A 125 -11.33 -6.06 12.32
CA ASP A 125 -12.49 -5.66 13.14
C ASP A 125 -12.38 -6.14 14.59
N LYS A 126 -11.96 -7.40 14.80
CA LYS A 126 -11.67 -7.95 16.14
C LYS A 126 -10.58 -7.16 16.85
N VAL A 127 -9.57 -6.73 16.10
CA VAL A 127 -8.46 -5.94 16.59
C VAL A 127 -8.92 -4.54 17.00
N LEU A 128 -9.70 -3.88 16.15
CA LEU A 128 -10.22 -2.52 16.32
C LEU A 128 -11.33 -2.42 17.38
N THR A 129 -11.94 -3.54 17.78
CA THR A 129 -12.90 -3.56 18.90
C THR A 129 -12.27 -3.06 20.21
N ASN A 130 -10.96 -3.30 20.40
CA ASN A 130 -10.26 -2.99 21.65
C ASN A 130 -9.29 -1.80 21.53
N ARG A 131 -9.15 -1.20 20.34
CA ARG A 131 -8.20 -0.11 20.10
C ARG A 131 -8.66 0.79 18.95
N PRO A 132 -8.31 2.08 18.96
CA PRO A 132 -8.80 3.02 17.95
C PRO A 132 -8.17 2.86 16.55
N TYR A 133 -6.97 2.29 16.43
CA TYR A 133 -6.24 2.15 15.16
C TYR A 133 -5.52 0.81 15.03
N LEU A 134 -5.23 0.35 13.80
CA LEU A 134 -4.44 -0.86 13.59
C LEU A 134 -3.03 -0.71 14.15
N SER A 135 -2.49 0.51 14.08
CA SER A 135 -1.19 0.87 14.64
C SER A 135 -1.17 1.03 16.16
N ASP A 136 -2.26 0.70 16.87
CA ASP A 136 -2.46 0.75 18.33
C ASP A 136 -3.18 2.02 18.83
N HIS A 137 -2.53 2.82 19.69
CA HIS A 137 -3.16 3.97 20.35
C HIS A 137 -3.33 5.21 19.45
N GLY A 138 -2.74 5.21 18.26
CA GLY A 138 -2.81 6.32 17.31
C GLY A 138 -2.70 5.85 15.86
N PHE A 139 -3.07 6.73 14.93
CA PHE A 139 -2.88 6.51 13.50
C PHE A 139 -1.40 6.30 13.20
N GLY A 140 -1.07 5.31 12.37
CA GLY A 140 0.32 5.00 12.06
C GLY A 140 0.49 4.19 10.79
N LEU A 141 1.67 3.56 10.68
CA LEU A 141 2.12 2.92 9.43
C LEU A 141 1.14 1.87 8.88
N LEU A 142 0.54 1.04 9.75
CA LEU A 142 -0.40 0.01 9.28
C LEU A 142 -1.64 0.66 8.65
N ASP A 143 -2.15 1.72 9.27
CA ASP A 143 -3.32 2.45 8.76
C ASP A 143 -3.00 3.20 7.45
N ILE A 144 -1.77 3.69 7.30
CA ILE A 144 -1.27 4.31 6.05
C ILE A 144 -1.22 3.31 4.90
N TYR A 145 -0.91 2.04 5.17
CA TYR A 145 -0.79 1.03 4.12
C TYR A 145 -2.14 0.71 3.47
N ASP A 146 -3.21 0.75 4.26
CA ASP A 146 -4.58 0.52 3.79
C ASP A 146 -5.20 1.75 3.12
N ALA A 147 -4.78 2.97 3.49
CA ALA A 147 -5.41 4.22 3.06
C ALA A 147 -5.54 4.39 1.52
N PRO A 148 -4.55 4.08 0.68
CA PRO A 148 -4.67 4.19 -0.77
C PRO A 148 -5.77 3.31 -1.36
N TRP A 149 -6.04 2.16 -0.73
CA TRP A 149 -7.05 1.21 -1.18
C TRP A 149 -8.48 1.70 -0.95
N ILE A 150 -8.70 2.62 0.01
CA ILE A 150 -10.03 3.18 0.31
C ILE A 150 -10.66 3.84 -0.92
N ASN A 151 -9.86 4.55 -1.72
CA ASN A 151 -10.35 5.19 -2.94
C ASN A 151 -10.78 4.19 -4.01
N PHE A 152 -10.27 2.97 -3.95
CA PHE A 152 -10.61 1.91 -4.90
C PHE A 152 -11.81 1.09 -4.45
N LEU A 153 -12.13 1.02 -3.15
CA LEU A 153 -13.25 0.23 -2.61
C LEU A 153 -14.59 0.38 -3.37
N PRO A 154 -15.03 1.57 -3.81
CA PRO A 154 -16.29 1.69 -4.56
C PRO A 154 -16.28 1.03 -5.94
N THR A 155 -15.10 0.73 -6.48
CA THR A 155 -14.89 0.17 -7.82
C THR A 155 -14.63 -1.34 -7.82
N ILE A 156 -14.47 -1.94 -6.64
CA ILE A 156 -14.21 -3.37 -6.42
C ILE A 156 -15.40 -4.01 -5.71
#